data_AF-A0A1J1JJ74-F1
#
_entry.id   AF-A0A1J1JJ74-F1
#
_cell.length_a   1.000
_cell.length_b   1.000
_cell.length_c   1.000
_cell.angle_alpha   90.00
_cell.angle_beta   90.00
_cell.angle_gamma   90.00
#
_symmetry.space_group_name_H-M   'P 1'
#
loop_
_entity.id
_entity.type
_entity.pdbx_description
1 polymer ?
#
loop_
_entity_poly.entity_id
_entity_poly.type
_entity_poly.pdbx_seq_one_letter_code
_entity_poly.pdbx_strand_id
1 'polypeptide(L)'
;MASCFENNISNSSQWHSLLLQRMTIEIPDIRPAFLSYNTHAILNNLRGFCHFFRHAYSATIEYEQLKINLDKALKLKENLETDIHQFLLRLDNENH
;
A
#
# COMPACT_ATOMS: atom_id res chain seq x y z
N MET A 1 -21.47 -2.10 19.13
CA MET A 1 -21.04 -2.56 17.80
C MET A 1 -21.46 -1.53 16.74
N ALA A 2 -20.81 -0.37 16.71
CA ALA A 2 -21.02 0.68 15.72
C ALA A 2 -19.86 1.70 15.76
N SER A 3 -18.61 1.24 15.61
CA SER A 3 -17.42 2.13 15.51
C SER A 3 -16.54 1.78 14.31
N CYS A 4 -17.09 1.10 13.30
CA CYS A 4 -16.31 0.66 12.13
C CYS A 4 -16.11 1.74 11.05
N PHE A 5 -16.62 2.96 11.22
CA PHE A 5 -16.58 4.01 10.19
C PHE A 5 -16.53 5.43 10.78
N GLU A 6 -15.63 5.70 11.72
CA GLU A 6 -15.30 7.09 12.02
C GLU A 6 -14.37 7.64 10.92
N ASN A 7 -15.01 8.25 9.93
CA ASN A 7 -14.47 9.17 8.91
C ASN A 7 -13.88 10.45 9.54
N ASN A 8 -13.08 10.34 10.61
CA ASN A 8 -12.30 11.46 11.11
C ASN A 8 -10.94 11.50 10.40
N ILE A 9 -10.95 12.07 9.19
CA ILE A 9 -9.77 12.35 8.36
C ILE A 9 -9.01 13.57 8.92
N SER A 10 -8.81 13.64 10.23
CA SER A 10 -7.90 14.62 10.83
C SER A 10 -6.43 14.16 10.73
N ASN A 11 -6.20 12.89 10.37
CA ASN A 11 -4.85 12.30 10.25
C ASN A 11 -4.73 11.37 9.01
N SER A 12 -5.01 11.92 7.82
CA SER A 12 -5.06 11.16 6.55
C SER A 12 -3.79 10.34 6.26
N SER A 13 -2.60 10.81 6.65
CA SER A 13 -1.32 10.11 6.45
C SER A 13 -1.26 8.78 7.22
N GLN A 14 -1.76 8.77 8.47
CA GLN A 14 -1.83 7.56 9.29
C GLN A 14 -2.82 6.55 8.72
N TRP A 15 -3.95 7.03 8.18
CA TRP A 15 -4.96 6.16 7.58
C TRP A 15 -4.44 5.36 6.38
N HIS A 16 -3.73 6.01 5.44
CA HIS A 16 -3.17 5.31 4.27
C HIS A 16 -2.13 4.26 4.66
N SER A 17 -1.33 4.55 5.69
CA SER A 17 -0.33 3.61 6.22
C SER A 17 -1.00 2.38 6.83
N LEU A 18 -2.04 2.60 7.64
CA LEU A 18 -2.79 1.54 8.29
C LEU A 18 -3.58 0.69 7.29
N LEU A 19 -4.13 1.31 6.25
CA LEU A 19 -4.82 0.59 5.18
C LEU A 19 -3.87 -0.40 4.50
N LEU A 20 -2.70 0.06 4.08
CA LEU A 20 -1.70 -0.80 3.44
C LEU A 20 -1.30 -1.97 4.35
N GLN A 21 -1.07 -1.70 5.63
CA GLN A 21 -0.78 -2.75 6.61
C GLN A 21 -1.94 -3.76 6.72
N ARG A 22 -3.20 -3.30 6.77
CA ARG A 22 -4.37 -4.19 6.84
C ARG A 22 -4.55 -5.03 5.57
N MET A 23 -4.06 -4.57 4.42
CA MET A 23 -4.12 -5.32 3.16
C MET A 23 -3.14 -6.50 3.11
N THR A 24 -2.13 -6.57 4.01
CA THR A 24 -1.24 -7.72 4.12
C THR A 24 -1.76 -8.81 5.06
N ILE A 25 -2.87 -8.53 5.77
CA ILE A 25 -3.43 -9.44 6.77
C ILE A 25 -4.47 -10.31 6.08
N GLU A 26 -4.23 -11.62 6.14
CA GLU A 26 -5.22 -12.65 5.85
C GLU A 26 -6.23 -12.73 6.99
N ILE A 27 -7.51 -12.81 6.62
CA ILE A 27 -8.61 -13.05 7.53
C ILE A 27 -9.19 -14.42 7.11
N PRO A 28 -8.90 -15.49 7.86
CA PRO A 28 -9.36 -16.83 7.53
C PRO A 28 -10.86 -16.86 7.24
N ASP A 29 -11.24 -17.61 6.20
CA ASP A 29 -12.63 -17.83 5.75
C ASP A 29 -13.40 -16.56 5.31
N ILE A 30 -12.73 -15.40 5.24
CA ILE A 30 -13.36 -14.12 4.88
C ILE A 30 -12.62 -13.45 3.73
N ARG A 31 -11.29 -13.35 3.83
CA ARG A 31 -10.49 -12.60 2.86
C ARG A 31 -9.00 -12.99 2.92
N PRO A 32 -8.40 -13.48 1.82
CA PRO A 32 -6.96 -13.68 1.74
C PRO A 32 -6.21 -12.33 1.86
N ALA A 33 -4.92 -12.38 2.18
CA ALA A 33 -4.08 -11.20 2.10
C ALA A 33 -4.07 -10.65 0.66
N PHE A 34 -4.33 -9.35 0.50
CA PHE A 34 -4.37 -8.70 -0.81
C PHE A 34 -2.96 -8.33 -1.29
N LEU A 35 -2.11 -7.83 -0.39
CA LEU A 35 -0.74 -7.46 -0.72
C LEU A 35 0.24 -8.48 -0.16
N SER A 36 1.22 -8.86 -0.97
CA SER A 36 2.43 -9.48 -0.45
C SER A 36 3.23 -8.47 0.38
N TYR A 37 4.10 -8.99 1.26
CA TYR A 37 4.98 -8.15 2.07
C TYR A 37 5.87 -7.22 1.21
N ASN A 38 6.35 -7.72 0.07
CA ASN A 38 7.21 -6.95 -0.84
C ASN A 38 6.46 -5.77 -1.47
N THR A 39 5.26 -6.01 -2.01
CA THR A 39 4.41 -4.96 -2.60
C THR A 39 4.04 -3.92 -1.54
N HIS A 40 3.66 -4.37 -0.34
CA HIS A 40 3.40 -3.49 0.79
C HIS A 40 4.61 -2.60 1.13
N ALA A 41 5.81 -3.17 1.26
CA ALA A 41 7.01 -2.42 1.60
C ALA A 41 7.32 -1.34 0.56
N ILE A 42 7.15 -1.65 -0.74
CA ILE A 42 7.34 -0.68 -1.83
C ILE A 42 6.30 0.43 -1.76
N LEU A 43 5.00 0.09 -1.66
CA LEU A 43 3.91 1.06 -1.53
C LEU A 43 4.09 1.97 -0.30
N ASN A 44 4.52 1.40 0.82
CA ASN A 44 4.74 2.13 2.06
C ASN A 44 5.88 3.15 1.94
N ASN A 45 6.98 2.77 1.28
CA ASN A 45 8.09 3.67 0.99
C ASN A 45 7.70 4.80 0.03
N LEU A 46 6.99 4.49 -1.06
CA LEU A 46 6.52 5.48 -2.03
C LEU A 46 5.54 6.47 -1.39
N ARG A 47 4.61 5.98 -0.56
CA ARG A 47 3.71 6.84 0.22
C ARG A 47 4.50 7.78 1.13
N GLY A 48 5.49 7.26 1.86
CA GLY A 48 6.36 8.06 2.73
C GLY A 48 7.09 9.17 1.95
N PHE A 49 7.62 8.84 0.77
CA PHE A 49 8.25 9.82 -0.13
C PHE A 49 7.26 10.89 -0.59
N CYS A 50 6.07 10.51 -1.07
CA CYS A 50 5.05 11.47 -1.50
C CYS A 50 4.61 12.41 -0.35
N HIS A 51 4.49 11.87 0.87
CA HIS A 51 4.17 12.66 2.05
C HIS A 51 5.29 13.65 2.38
N PHE A 52 6.54 13.17 2.44
CA PHE A 52 7.72 14.03 2.65
C PHE A 52 7.77 15.14 1.60
N PHE A 53 7.63 14.79 0.32
CA PHE A 53 7.69 15.72 -0.80
C PHE A 53 6.66 16.85 -0.70
N ARG A 54 5.42 16.54 -0.32
CA ARG A 54 4.33 17.52 -0.16
C ARG A 54 4.63 18.60 0.88
N HIS A 55 5.51 18.32 1.85
CA HIS A 55 5.85 19.25 2.93
C HIS A 55 7.26 19.85 2.80
N ALA A 56 8.04 19.39 1.84
CA ALA A 56 9.43 19.78 1.66
C ALA A 56 9.57 21.00 0.73
N TYR A 57 8.81 22.08 0.99
CA TYR A 57 8.74 23.29 0.14
C TYR A 57 10.08 24.01 -0.10
N SER A 58 11.14 23.64 0.62
CA SER A 58 12.50 24.17 0.48
C SER A 58 13.56 23.09 0.24
N ALA A 59 13.17 21.82 0.08
CA ALA A 59 14.14 20.75 -0.14
C ALA A 59 14.56 20.72 -1.60
N THR A 60 15.86 20.86 -1.85
CA THR A 60 16.47 20.49 -3.12
C THR A 60 16.22 19.00 -3.35
N ILE A 61 15.54 18.69 -4.46
CA ILE A 61 15.27 17.31 -4.87
C ILE A 61 16.56 16.74 -5.42
N GLU A 62 17.19 15.81 -4.70
CA GLU A 62 18.32 15.06 -5.23
C GLU A 62 17.83 14.01 -6.23
N TYR A 63 18.40 14.04 -7.43
CA TYR A 63 18.01 13.19 -8.54
C TYR A 63 18.17 11.71 -8.20
N GLU A 64 19.23 11.35 -7.47
CA GLU A 64 19.52 10.01 -7.01
C GLU A 64 18.40 9.46 -6.13
N GLN A 65 17.87 10.27 -5.21
CA GLN A 65 16.77 9.89 -4.33
C GLN A 65 15.46 9.70 -5.12
N LEU A 66 15.20 10.56 -6.11
CA LEU A 66 14.03 10.44 -6.98
C LEU A 66 14.12 9.19 -7.87
N LYS A 67 15.29 8.93 -8.45
CA LYS A 67 15.54 7.78 -9.33
C LYS A 67 15.26 6.45 -8.63
N ILE A 68 15.72 6.30 -7.38
CA ILE A 68 15.46 5.09 -6.58
C ILE A 68 13.95 4.86 -6.39
N ASN A 69 13.17 5.92 -6.15
CA ASN A 69 11.73 5.79 -6.00
C ASN A 69 11.03 5.52 -7.33
N LEU A 70 11.51 6.08 -8.44
CA LEU A 70 11.03 5.76 -9.77
C LEU A 70 11.26 4.27 -10.11
N ASP A 71 12.45 3.76 -9.87
CA ASP A 71 12.77 2.35 -10.13
C ASP A 71 11.90 1.40 -9.30
N LYS A 72 11.63 1.78 -8.03
CA LYS A 72 10.68 1.06 -7.16
C LYS A 72 9.25 1.11 -7.71
N ALA A 73 8.79 2.26 -8.20
CA ALA A 73 7.45 2.42 -8.75
C ALA A 73 7.25 1.61 -10.05
N LEU A 74 8.29 1.50 -10.89
CA LEU A 74 8.24 0.67 -12.09
C LEU A 74 8.11 -0.82 -11.72
N LYS A 75 8.90 -1.30 -10.76
CA LYS A 75 8.81 -2.68 -10.26
C LYS A 75 7.51 -2.98 -9.52
N LEU A 76 6.90 -1.97 -8.91
CA LEU A 76 5.64 -2.14 -8.18
C LEU A 76 4.52 -2.64 -9.08
N LYS A 77 4.47 -2.21 -10.35
CA LYS A 77 3.39 -2.57 -11.26
C LYS A 77 3.27 -4.09 -11.43
N GLU A 78 4.38 -4.76 -11.73
CA GLU A 78 4.41 -6.21 -11.94
C GLU A 78 4.04 -6.98 -10.66
N ASN A 79 4.54 -6.52 -9.51
CA ASN A 79 4.22 -7.13 -8.22
C ASN A 79 2.75 -6.95 -7.86
N LEU A 80 2.18 -5.77 -8.13
CA LEU A 80 0.77 -5.49 -7.85
C LEU A 80 -0.17 -6.27 -8.77
N GLU A 81 0.17 -6.41 -10.05
CA GLU A 81 -0.60 -7.25 -10.99
C GLU A 81 -0.59 -8.72 -10.53
N THR A 82 0.57 -9.22 -10.08
CA THR A 82 0.69 -10.56 -9.51
C THR A 82 -0.16 -10.72 -8.26
N ASP A 83 -0.07 -9.78 -7.32
CA ASP A 83 -0.84 -9.80 -6.06
C ASP A 83 -2.35 -9.78 -6.32
N ILE A 84 -2.83 -8.92 -7.24
CA ILE A 84 -4.24 -8.86 -7.64
C ILE A 84 -4.69 -10.22 -8.21
N HIS A 85 -3.91 -10.81 -9.10
CA HIS A 85 -4.26 -12.08 -9.71
C HIS A 85 -4.35 -13.21 -8.67
N GLN A 86 -3.36 -13.30 -7.78
CA GLN A 86 -3.36 -14.30 -6.70
C GLN A 86 -4.51 -14.10 -5.72
N PHE A 87 -4.82 -12.85 -5.38
CA PHE A 87 -5.94 -12.51 -4.52
C PHE A 87 -7.28 -12.97 -5.11
N LEU A 88 -7.53 -12.67 -6.40
CA LEU A 88 -8.76 -13.08 -7.09
C LEU A 88 -8.87 -14.60 -7.19
N LEU A 89 -7.79 -15.29 -7.56
CA LEU A 89 -7.77 -16.75 -7.62
C LEU A 89 -8.12 -17.39 -6.27
N ARG A 90 -7.57 -16.87 -5.17
CA ARG A 90 -7.87 -17.41 -3.82
C ARG A 90 -9.31 -17.16 -3.42
N LEU A 91 -9.84 -15.96 -3.68
CA LEU A 91 -11.26 -15.66 -3.44
C LEU A 91 -12.18 -16.62 -4.20
N ASP A 92 -11.90 -16.93 -5.46
CA ASP A 92 -12.75 -17.84 -6.25
C ASP A 92 -12.70 -19.29 -5.71
N ASN A 93 -11.54 -19.72 -5.22
CA ASN A 93 -11.34 -21.07 -4.64
C ASN A 93 -11.96 -21.23 -3.24
N GLU A 94 -12.05 -20.16 -2.45
CA GLU A 94 -12.67 -20.16 -1.11
C GLU A 94 -14.20 -20.07 -1.16
N ASN A 95 -14.78 -19.70 -2.31
CA ASN A 95 -16.23 -19.59 -2.53
C ASN A 95 -16.90 -20.89 -3.04
N HIS A 96 -16.16 -22.01 -3.11
CA HIS A 96 -16.65 -23.34 -3.49
C HIS A 96 -16.46 -24.35 -2.35
#